data_AF-A0A806KFA6-F1
#
_entry.id   AF-A0A806KFA6-F1
#
_cell.length_a   1.000
_cell.length_b   1.000
_cell.length_c   1.000
_cell.angle_alpha   90.00
_cell.angle_beta   90.00
_cell.angle_gamma   90.00
#
_symmetry.space_group_name_H-M   'P 1'
#
loop_
_entity.id
_entity.type
_entity.pdbx_description
1 polymer ?
#
loop_
_entity_poly.entity_id
_entity_poly.type
_entity_poly.pdbx_seq_one_letter_code
_entity_poly.pdbx_strand_id
1 'polypeptide(L)' 'MKMDFETPDVLSRREAAAMLGICRATLDKLDIPKTRVRHRIMYKRDVIKKWIDDHTDKEKRGKA' A
#
# COMPACT_ATOMS: atom_id res chain seq x y z
N MET A 1 23.61 -7.08 16.73
CA MET A 1 22.23 -7.57 16.60
C MET A 1 21.53 -6.74 15.56
N LYS A 2 21.09 -7.32 14.43
CA LYS A 2 20.10 -6.64 13.58
C LYS A 2 18.80 -6.70 14.37
N MET A 3 18.35 -5.58 14.90
CA MET A 3 17.01 -5.48 15.47
C MET A 3 16.08 -5.39 14.27
N ASP A 4 15.43 -6.49 13.94
CA ASP A 4 14.29 -6.52 13.04
C ASP A 4 13.16 -5.75 13.73
N PHE A 5 13.15 -4.42 13.55
CA PHE A 5 12.00 -3.59 13.86
C PHE A 5 10.89 -4.10 12.94
N GLU A 6 10.05 -4.99 13.46
CA GLU A 6 8.83 -5.45 12.82
C GLU A 6 8.06 -4.21 12.36
N THR A 7 8.19 -3.93 11.07
CA THR A 7 7.47 -2.83 10.46
C THR A 7 5.99 -3.13 10.65
N PRO A 8 5.19 -2.17 11.14
CA PRO A 8 3.81 -2.45 11.48
C PRO A 8 3.08 -3.07 10.29
N ASP A 9 2.47 -4.23 10.50
CA ASP A 9 1.66 -4.95 9.50
C ASP A 9 0.54 -4.09 8.93
N VAL A 10 0.10 -3.10 9.70
CA VAL A 10 -0.93 -2.14 9.33
C VAL A 10 -0.34 -0.74 9.20
N LEU A 11 -0.65 -0.11 8.06
CA LEU A 11 -0.23 1.21 7.68
C LEU A 11 -1.42 2.16 7.73
N SER A 12 -1.20 3.35 8.28
CA SER A 12 -2.15 4.44 8.16
C SER A 12 -2.28 4.91 6.70
N ARG A 13 -3.33 5.67 6.38
CA ARG A 13 -3.49 6.30 5.06
C ARG A 13 -2.25 7.08 4.60
N ARG A 14 -1.51 7.68 5.53
CA ARG A 14 -0.30 8.45 5.20
C ARG A 14 0.87 7.53 4.83
N GLU A 15 1.06 6.46 5.59
CA GLU A 15 2.14 5.50 5.36
C GLU A 15 1.89 4.66 4.11
N ALA A 16 0.65 4.24 3.88
CA ALA A 16 0.23 3.56 2.65
C ALA A 16 0.52 4.42 1.41
N ALA A 17 0.17 5.70 1.45
CA ALA A 17 0.45 6.64 0.37
C ALA A 17 1.95 6.84 0.15
N ALA A 18 2.73 6.95 1.24
CA ALA A 18 4.18 7.07 1.17
C ALA A 18 4.84 5.81 0.59
N MET A 19 4.35 4.62 0.96
CA MET A 19 4.84 3.34 0.44
C MET A 19 4.60 3.20 -1.07
N LEU A 20 3.47 3.70 -1.55
CA LEU A 20 3.12 3.71 -2.97
C LEU A 20 3.72 4.88 -3.74
N GLY A 21 4.32 5.87 -3.06
CA GLY A 21 4.84 7.09 -3.69
C GLY A 21 3.76 8.01 -4.28
N ILE A 22 2.51 7.91 -3.79
CA ILE A 22 1.37 8.66 -4.35
C ILE A 22 0.76 9.64 -3.35
N CYS A 23 -0.06 10.56 -3.86
CA CYS A 23 -0.84 11.46 -3.01
C CYS A 23 -1.99 10.70 -2.32
N ARG A 24 -2.41 11.18 -1.13
CA ARG A 24 -3.53 10.59 -0.37
C ARG A 24 -4.85 10.59 -1.16
N ALA A 25 -5.06 11.60 -2.00
CA ALA A 25 -6.24 11.69 -2.85
C ALA A 25 -6.22 10.59 -3.94
N THR A 26 -5.05 10.30 -4.51
CA THR A 26 -4.87 9.19 -5.45
C THR A 26 -5.10 7.87 -4.75
N LEU A 27 -4.53 7.67 -3.55
CA LEU A 27 -4.74 6.47 -2.76
C LEU A 27 -6.22 6.16 -2.51
N ASP A 28 -7.04 7.19 -2.29
CA ASP A 28 -8.48 6.99 -2.04
C ASP A 28 -9.29 6.61 -3.28
N LYS A 29 -8.76 6.91 -4.47
CA LYS A 29 -9.33 6.50 -5.76
C LYS A 29 -8.93 5.09 -6.17
N LEU A 30 -7.87 4.54 -5.58
CA LEU A 30 -7.42 3.19 -5.86
C LEU A 30 -8.33 2.19 -5.13
N ASP A 31 -8.67 1.11 -5.84
CA ASP A 31 -9.46 0.01 -5.29
C ASP A 31 -8.56 -0.94 -4.48
N ILE A 32 -7.88 -0.41 -3.46
CA ILE A 32 -7.03 -1.18 -2.55
C ILE A 32 -7.88 -1.59 -1.34
N PRO A 33 -7.89 -2.89 -0.97
CA PRO A 33 -8.61 -3.34 0.21
C PRO A 33 -8.15 -2.60 1.46
N LYS A 34 -9.10 -1.91 2.11
CA LYS A 34 -8.87 -1.08 3.30
C LYS A 34 -9.69 -1.57 4.47
N THR A 35 -9.07 -1.62 5.65
CA THR A 35 -9.73 -2.01 6.89
C THR A 35 -10.10 -0.75 7.67
N ARG A 36 -11.39 -0.58 7.95
CA ARG A 36 -11.86 0.52 8.80
C ARG A 36 -11.94 0.04 10.24
N VAL A 37 -11.15 0.63 11.12
CA VAL A 37 -11.21 0.37 12.57
C VAL A 37 -11.74 1.62 13.25
N ARG A 38 -12.99 1.55 13.74
CA ARG A 38 -13.77 2.68 14.26
C ARG A 38 -13.83 3.84 13.25
N HIS A 39 -13.03 4.87 13.45
CA HIS A 39 -12.96 6.07 12.61
C HIS A 39 -11.70 6.14 11.74
N ARG A 40 -10.78 5.17 11.84
CA ARG A 40 -9.50 5.18 11.12
C ARG A 40 -9.51 4.18 9.97
N ILE A 41 -8.97 4.60 8.83
CA ILE A 41 -8.70 3.73 7.68
C ILE A 41 -7.26 3.23 7.82
N MET A 42 -7.11 1.91 7.81
CA MET A 42 -5.82 1.21 7.85
C MET A 42 -5.68 0.31 6.63
N TYR A 43 -4.45 0.14 6.18
CA TYR A 43 -4.08 -0.69 5.04
C TYR A 43 -3.10 -1.74 5.50
N LYS A 44 -3.32 -3.00 5.14
CA LYS A 44 -2.32 -4.04 5.44
C LYS A 44 -1.15 -3.91 4.48
N ARG A 45 0.07 -4.01 4.99
CA ARG A 45 1.31 -3.96 4.21
C ARG A 45 1.34 -5.05 3.14
N ASP A 46 0.96 -6.28 3.47
CA ASP A 46 0.91 -7.39 2.50
C ASP A 46 -0.10 -7.15 1.38
N VAL A 47 -1.23 -6.52 1.70
CA VAL A 47 -2.24 -6.16 0.69
C VAL A 47 -1.69 -5.11 -0.26
N ILE A 48 -1.02 -4.08 0.25
CA ILE A 48 -0.38 -3.07 -0.60
C ILE A 48 0.72 -3.71 -1.46
N LYS A 49 1.58 -4.56 -0.89
CA LYS A 49 2.62 -5.25 -1.64
C LYS A 49 2.04 -6.13 -2.75
N LYS A 50 1.00 -6.91 -2.44
CA LYS A 50 0.30 -7.75 -3.42
C LYS A 50 -0.36 -6.91 -4.51
N TRP A 51 -0.92 -5.76 -4.15
CA TRP A 51 -1.48 -4.83 -5.11
C TRP A 51 -0.39 -4.23 -6.02
N ILE A 52 0.77 -3.85 -5.45
CA ILE A 52 1.93 -3.38 -6.23
C ILE A 52 2.40 -4.47 -7.18
N ASP A 53 2.50 -5.72 -6.74
CA ASP A 53 2.90 -6.85 -7.57
C ASP A 53 1.94 -7.06 -8.75
N ASP A 54 0.64 -7.10 -8.48
CA ASP A 54 -0.43 -7.23 -9.47
C ASP A 54 -0.45 -6.08 -10.49
N HIS A 55 -0.16 -4.84 -10.04
CA HIS A 55 -0.17 -3.66 -10.90
C HIS A 55 1.18 -3.36 -11.58
N THR A 56 2.29 -3.83 -11.02
CA THR A 56 3.65 -3.71 -11.61
C THR A 56 3.79 -4.57 -12.87
N ASP A 57 3.09 -5.71 -12.95
CA ASP A 57 3.10 -6.57 -14.15
C ASP A 57 2.51 -5.86 -15.38
N LYS A 58 1.55 -4.95 -15.17
CA LYS A 58 0.93 -4.17 -16.27
C LYS A 58 1.87 -3.12 -16.89
N GLU A 59 2.83 -2.56 -16.17
CA GLU A 59 3.75 -1.56 -16.73
C GLU A 59 4.89 -2.16 -17.55
N LYS A 60 5.21 -3.45 -17.40
CA LYS A 60 6.29 -4.10 -18.15
C LYS A 60 5.90 -4.62 -19.54
N ARG A 61 4.64 -4.49 -19.95
CA ARG A 61 4.14 -5.04 -21.23
C ARG A 61 4.02 -4.02 -22.37
N GLY A 62 4.64 -2.85 -22.25
CA GLY A 62 4.49 -1.71 -23.18
C GLY A 62 5.78 -1.16 -23.79
N LYS A 63 6.86 -1.94 -23.87
CA LYS A 63 8.06 -1.54 -24.62
C LYS A 63 8.59 -2.73 -25.45
N ALA A 64 7.81 -3.09 -26.46
CA ALA A 64 8.23 -3.92 -27.59
C ALA A 64 8.47 -3.00 -28.79
#